data_AF-A0A939Z401-F1
#
_entry.id   AF-A0A939Z401-F1
#
_cell.length_a   1.000
_cell.length_b   1.000
_cell.length_c   1.000
_cell.angle_alpha   90.00
_cell.angle_beta   90.00
_cell.angle_gamma   90.00
#
_symmetry.space_group_name_H-M   'P 1'
#
loop_
_entity.id
_entity.type
_entity.pdbx_description
1 polymer ?
#
loop_
_entity_poly.entity_id
_entity_poly.type
_entity_poly.pdbx_seq_one_letter_code
_entity_poly.pdbx_strand_id
1 'polypeptide(L)'
;MKKLFAVLLVTAVLAGLAACTPSLKPGSASLKPFKAGTWIVIEDGGDDAKTYTFTDSMTECSYCSGLACMPFDYEISGSSYIFHMGSADDNSVVNAVFDGDEDCTLTWEDSGRVETLRYVGDKEPEKEENIYMVLVNKQNKLPDNWENMIELATGTNSVGENYLVEKKALEAFEKLRAALLEEGIDIELDSTYRTVEYQQKIWDEFEAEKGLDYARQYVAVPGFSEHHTGLAIDAMLIKDGEVIDDNDDMIAEKEIFAKVHARLAEFGFILRYPEGKDDITGYSYEPWHFRYIDSPEIAKEIMDSGITLEEYLGKQ
;
A
#
# COMPACT_ATOMS: atom_id res chain seq x y z
N MET A 1 43.04 44.11 46.87
CA MET A 1 41.82 43.88 47.68
C MET A 1 41.10 42.68 47.07
N LYS A 2 41.44 41.44 47.42
CA LYS A 2 40.92 40.61 48.53
C LYS A 2 39.39 40.48 48.55
N LYS A 3 38.92 39.25 48.25
CA LYS A 3 37.82 38.44 48.84
C LYS A 3 37.49 37.37 47.77
N LEU A 4 37.83 36.09 47.83
CA LEU A 4 37.94 35.05 48.88
C LEU A 4 36.71 34.94 49.78
N PHE A 5 35.98 33.83 49.62
CA PHE A 5 35.17 33.02 50.56
C PHE A 5 34.16 32.24 49.68
N ALA A 6 33.89 30.94 49.82
CA ALA A 6 34.24 29.98 50.85
C ALA A 6 34.29 28.56 50.27
N VAL A 7 35.17 27.78 50.87
CA VAL A 7 35.28 26.32 50.80
C VAL A 7 34.08 25.70 51.54
N LEU A 8 33.47 24.66 50.98
CA LEU A 8 32.93 23.57 51.80
C LEU A 8 33.44 22.24 51.25
N LEU A 9 34.25 21.61 52.08
CA LEU A 9 34.82 20.29 51.95
C LEU A 9 33.84 19.33 52.64
N VAL A 10 33.36 18.29 51.94
CA VAL A 10 33.01 17.03 52.60
C VAL A 10 33.66 15.89 51.82
N THR A 11 34.49 15.18 52.57
CA THR A 11 35.40 14.09 52.25
C THR A 11 34.70 12.78 51.91
N ALA A 12 35.17 12.18 50.80
CA ALA A 12 35.64 10.80 50.60
C ALA A 12 34.99 9.62 51.36
N VAL A 13 34.58 8.59 50.61
CA VAL A 13 35.01 7.16 50.73
C VAL A 13 34.80 6.49 49.36
N LEU A 14 35.86 6.29 48.55
CA LEU A 14 36.53 5.01 48.22
C LEU A 14 35.61 3.80 47.92
N ALA A 15 35.60 3.34 46.67
CA ALA A 15 36.19 2.05 46.27
C ALA A 15 36.10 1.93 44.74
N GLY A 16 37.21 1.56 44.11
CA GLY A 16 37.36 1.58 42.66
C GLY A 16 36.69 0.42 41.93
N LEU A 17 36.63 0.56 40.62
CA LEU A 17 36.86 -0.52 39.66
C LEU A 17 37.30 0.11 38.34
N ALA A 18 38.14 -0.65 37.66
CA ALA A 18 39.00 -0.26 36.58
C ALA A 18 38.27 0.39 35.39
N ALA A 19 39.03 1.22 34.67
CA ALA A 19 38.73 1.56 33.29
C ALA A 19 38.47 0.29 32.47
N CYS A 20 37.31 0.23 31.82
CA CYS A 20 37.13 -0.55 30.62
C CYS A 20 36.28 0.30 29.68
N THR A 21 36.95 1.17 28.92
CA THR A 21 36.51 1.52 27.58
C THR A 21 36.05 0.24 26.88
N PRO A 22 34.88 0.21 26.22
CA PRO A 22 34.58 -0.92 25.35
C PRO A 22 35.68 -0.96 24.31
N SER A 23 36.44 -2.04 24.33
CA SER A 23 37.50 -2.36 23.39
C SER A 23 36.89 -2.47 21.99
N LEU A 24 36.88 -1.38 21.22
CA LEU A 24 36.84 -1.47 19.76
C LEU A 24 38.20 -1.95 19.29
N LYS A 25 38.40 -3.26 19.34
CA LYS A 25 39.25 -3.99 18.41
C LYS A 25 38.60 -5.32 18.06
N PRO A 26 37.71 -5.35 17.06
CA PRO A 26 37.85 -6.37 16.03
C PRO A 26 39.13 -6.05 15.25
N GLY A 27 39.90 -7.06 14.91
CA GLY A 27 40.95 -6.91 13.90
C GLY A 27 40.37 -6.33 12.61
N SER A 28 41.24 -5.89 11.72
CA SER A 28 40.91 -5.57 10.33
C SER A 28 40.37 -6.81 9.60
N ALA A 29 39.21 -7.32 10.01
CA ALA A 29 38.41 -8.19 9.19
C ALA A 29 37.94 -7.28 8.06
N SER A 30 38.54 -7.47 6.89
CA SER A 30 37.99 -6.92 5.66
C SER A 30 36.50 -7.24 5.65
N LEU A 31 35.66 -6.22 5.57
CA LEU A 31 34.23 -6.41 5.38
C LEU A 31 34.01 -7.38 4.22
N LYS A 32 33.04 -8.28 4.38
CA LYS A 32 32.68 -9.24 3.34
C LYS A 32 31.49 -8.70 2.55
N PRO A 33 31.37 -9.04 1.26
CA PRO A 33 30.13 -8.77 0.52
C PRO A 33 28.93 -9.39 1.24
N PHE A 34 27.75 -8.82 1.00
CA PHE A 34 26.50 -9.48 1.38
C PHE A 34 26.42 -10.84 0.67
N LYS A 35 25.82 -11.82 1.35
CA LYS A 35 25.50 -13.11 0.73
C LYS A 35 24.49 -12.88 -0.40
N ALA A 36 24.81 -13.38 -1.59
CA ALA A 36 23.89 -13.33 -2.72
C ALA A 36 22.58 -14.04 -2.38
N GLY A 37 21.47 -13.46 -2.83
CA GLY A 37 20.12 -13.89 -2.53
C GLY A 37 19.28 -12.78 -1.88
N THR A 38 18.09 -13.16 -1.45
CA THR A 38 17.10 -12.22 -0.91
C THR A 38 17.20 -12.12 0.60
N TRP A 39 17.08 -10.89 1.09
CA TRP A 39 17.03 -10.52 2.49
C TRP A 39 15.73 -9.74 2.75
N ILE A 40 14.92 -10.19 3.71
CA ILE A 40 13.65 -9.55 4.09
C ILE A 40 13.83 -8.65 5.31
N VAL A 41 13.15 -7.51 5.37
CA VAL A 41 13.13 -6.67 6.58
C VAL A 41 12.15 -7.28 7.59
N ILE A 42 12.58 -7.52 8.83
CA ILE A 42 11.81 -8.26 9.86
C ILE A 42 10.97 -7.34 10.76
N GLU A 43 11.27 -6.04 10.80
CA GLU A 43 10.61 -5.08 11.68
C GLU A 43 10.35 -3.76 10.95
N ASP A 44 9.15 -3.60 10.40
CA ASP A 44 8.23 -2.53 10.81
C ASP A 44 6.83 -2.94 10.33
N GLY A 45 5.84 -2.96 11.24
CA GLY A 45 4.50 -3.53 11.01
C GLY A 45 3.63 -2.78 9.99
N GLY A 46 4.02 -2.81 8.72
CA GLY A 46 3.21 -2.45 7.55
C GLY A 46 3.02 -3.67 6.63
N ASP A 47 1.92 -3.67 5.89
CA ASP A 47 1.49 -4.78 5.03
C ASP A 47 2.40 -5.04 3.80
N ASP A 48 3.38 -4.16 3.52
CA ASP A 48 4.33 -4.31 2.40
C ASP A 48 5.67 -4.93 2.84
N ALA A 49 5.92 -6.18 2.39
CA ALA A 49 7.20 -6.84 2.60
C ALA A 49 8.34 -6.11 1.87
N LYS A 50 9.22 -5.44 2.62
CA LYS A 50 10.45 -4.83 2.10
C LYS A 50 11.53 -5.89 1.91
N THR A 51 12.19 -5.87 0.76
CA THR A 51 13.26 -6.82 0.42
C THR A 51 14.49 -6.15 -0.17
N TYR A 52 15.66 -6.69 0.14
CA TYR A 52 16.92 -6.40 -0.51
C TYR A 52 17.40 -7.67 -1.21
N THR A 53 17.69 -7.57 -2.49
CA THR A 53 18.33 -8.64 -3.27
C THR A 53 19.75 -8.22 -3.57
N PHE A 54 20.70 -9.02 -3.08
CA PHE A 54 22.11 -8.86 -3.39
C PHE A 54 22.51 -9.94 -4.40
N THR A 55 23.34 -9.59 -5.39
CA THR A 55 23.86 -10.56 -6.35
C THR A 55 25.25 -11.03 -5.95
N ASP A 56 25.79 -12.02 -6.67
CA ASP A 56 27.21 -12.41 -6.55
C ASP A 56 28.15 -11.27 -6.96
N SER A 57 27.64 -10.30 -7.72
CA SER A 57 28.33 -9.03 -7.99
C SER A 57 27.84 -7.94 -7.02
N MET A 58 28.71 -7.01 -6.66
CA MET A 58 28.28 -5.85 -5.86
C MET A 58 27.47 -4.83 -6.69
N THR A 59 27.32 -5.11 -7.97
CA THR A 59 26.50 -4.39 -8.94
C THR A 59 25.19 -5.14 -9.15
N GLU A 60 24.17 -4.48 -9.68
CA GLU A 60 22.87 -5.12 -10.00
C GLU A 60 22.06 -5.60 -8.78
N CYS A 61 22.22 -4.95 -7.62
CA CYS A 61 21.37 -5.23 -6.47
C CYS A 61 20.02 -4.50 -6.61
N SER A 62 19.02 -4.90 -5.83
CA SER A 62 17.71 -4.23 -5.84
C SER A 62 17.09 -4.14 -4.46
N TYR A 63 16.41 -3.02 -4.19
CA TYR A 63 15.57 -2.83 -3.02
C TYR A 63 14.13 -2.71 -3.48
N CYS A 64 13.23 -3.52 -2.93
CA CYS A 64 11.80 -3.45 -3.22
C CYS A 64 10.98 -3.13 -1.96
N SER A 65 9.96 -2.30 -2.13
CA SER A 65 8.94 -1.98 -1.14
C SER A 65 7.58 -2.04 -1.84
N GLY A 66 6.75 -3.02 -1.51
CA GLY A 66 5.52 -3.30 -2.27
C GLY A 66 5.82 -3.68 -3.73
N LEU A 67 5.17 -3.02 -4.68
CA LEU A 67 5.39 -3.23 -6.13
C LEU A 67 6.58 -2.43 -6.70
N ALA A 68 7.09 -1.44 -5.96
CA ALA A 68 8.18 -0.59 -6.40
C ALA A 68 9.53 -1.26 -6.11
N CYS A 69 10.38 -1.36 -7.12
CA CYS A 69 11.75 -1.85 -6.99
C CYS A 69 12.74 -0.82 -7.55
N MET A 70 13.77 -0.53 -6.77
CA MET A 70 14.85 0.37 -7.15
C MET A 70 16.16 -0.41 -7.26
N PRO A 71 16.85 -0.37 -8.41
CA PRO A 71 18.18 -0.92 -8.51
C PRO A 71 19.16 -0.07 -7.70
N PHE A 72 20.17 -0.73 -7.14
CA PHE A 72 21.28 -0.07 -6.49
C PHE A 72 22.56 -0.87 -6.70
N ASP A 73 23.69 -0.19 -6.58
CA ASP A 73 25.01 -0.83 -6.47
C ASP A 73 25.53 -0.59 -5.06
N TYR A 74 26.47 -1.40 -4.58
CA TYR A 74 27.19 -1.07 -3.35
C TYR A 74 28.68 -1.32 -3.51
N GLU A 75 29.47 -0.64 -2.70
CA GLU A 75 30.90 -0.90 -2.59
C GLU A 75 31.33 -1.03 -1.13
N ILE A 76 32.48 -1.68 -0.94
CA ILE A 76 33.16 -1.76 0.34
C ILE A 76 34.35 -0.82 0.30
N SER A 77 34.26 0.29 1.04
CA SER A 77 35.32 1.29 1.11
C SER A 77 35.90 1.35 2.51
N GLY A 78 37.09 0.75 2.68
CA GLY A 78 37.76 0.65 3.98
C GLY A 78 36.99 -0.24 4.96
N SER A 79 36.31 0.39 5.92
CA SER A 79 35.52 -0.26 6.97
C SER A 79 34.03 0.07 6.89
N SER A 80 33.56 0.54 5.74
CA SER A 80 32.17 0.96 5.52
C SER A 80 31.59 0.31 4.27
N TYR A 81 30.28 0.05 4.28
CA TYR A 81 29.51 -0.21 3.07
C TYR A 81 28.98 1.13 2.55
N ILE A 82 29.06 1.35 1.25
CA ILE A 82 28.50 2.53 0.59
C ILE A 82 27.47 2.02 -0.41
N PHE A 83 26.20 2.38 -0.18
CA PHE A 83 25.10 2.02 -1.08
C PHE A 83 24.88 3.18 -2.05
N HIS A 84 24.84 2.88 -3.34
CA HIS A 84 24.58 3.80 -4.43
C HIS A 84 23.13 3.64 -4.89
N MET A 85 22.22 4.37 -4.25
CA MET A 85 20.78 4.26 -4.51
C MET A 85 20.39 5.28 -5.60
N GLY A 86 19.95 4.85 -6.77
CA GLY A 86 19.51 5.78 -7.82
C GLY A 86 20.66 6.51 -8.56
N SER A 87 20.67 7.86 -8.54
CA SER A 87 21.68 8.65 -9.29
C SER A 87 23.04 8.65 -8.58
N ALA A 88 24.13 8.85 -9.34
CA ALA A 88 25.52 8.72 -8.86
C ALA A 88 25.90 9.60 -7.64
N ASP A 89 25.05 10.55 -7.24
CA ASP A 89 25.28 11.49 -6.14
C ASP A 89 24.55 11.11 -4.83
N ASP A 90 23.69 10.08 -4.82
CA ASP A 90 22.88 9.69 -3.65
C ASP A 90 23.47 8.44 -2.97
N ASN A 91 24.68 8.64 -2.43
CA ASN A 91 25.42 7.59 -1.75
C ASN A 91 25.14 7.64 -0.25
N SER A 92 24.63 6.54 0.31
CA SER A 92 24.45 6.41 1.75
C SER A 92 25.52 5.51 2.34
N VAL A 93 26.17 5.99 3.40
CA VAL A 93 27.05 5.15 4.21
C VAL A 93 26.19 4.28 5.10
N VAL A 94 26.37 2.96 4.97
CA VAL A 94 25.60 1.96 5.70
C VAL A 94 26.55 1.15 6.58
N ASN A 95 26.26 1.16 7.88
CA ASN A 95 26.88 0.27 8.83
C ASN A 95 26.08 -1.02 8.89
N ALA A 96 26.69 -2.14 8.49
CA ALA A 96 26.05 -3.46 8.55
C ALA A 96 26.70 -4.31 9.64
N VAL A 97 25.88 -4.80 10.57
CA VAL A 97 26.28 -5.72 11.64
C VAL A 97 25.62 -7.07 11.37
N PHE A 98 26.42 -8.09 11.06
CA PHE A 98 25.93 -9.43 10.80
C PHE A 98 25.86 -10.25 12.10
N ASP A 99 24.74 -10.91 12.32
CA ASP A 99 24.56 -11.94 13.35
C ASP A 99 24.46 -13.31 12.67
N GLY A 100 25.61 -13.96 12.50
CA GLY A 100 25.74 -15.18 11.71
C GLY A 100 25.60 -14.93 10.20
N ASP A 101 25.07 -15.93 9.48
CA ASP A 101 24.86 -15.90 8.03
C ASP A 101 23.40 -15.60 7.65
N GLU A 102 22.53 -15.42 8.64
CA GLU A 102 21.08 -15.35 8.46
C GLU A 102 20.51 -13.98 8.78
N ASP A 103 21.03 -13.24 9.77
CA ASP A 103 20.46 -11.95 10.16
C ASP A 103 21.51 -10.82 10.04
N CYS A 104 21.07 -9.62 9.64
CA CYS A 104 21.91 -8.45 9.48
C CYS A 104 21.17 -7.16 9.87
N THR A 105 21.78 -6.31 10.70
CA THR A 105 21.24 -4.98 11.00
C THR A 105 21.96 -3.92 10.19
N LEU A 106 21.21 -3.16 9.39
CA LEU A 106 21.68 -1.98 8.66
C LEU A 106 21.40 -0.73 9.47
N THR A 107 22.38 0.18 9.56
CA THR A 107 22.24 1.52 10.12
C THR A 107 22.72 2.54 9.10
N TRP A 108 21.82 3.41 8.66
CA TRP A 108 22.07 4.45 7.67
C TRP A 108 22.66 5.70 8.36
N GLU A 109 23.89 6.09 8.05
CA GLU A 109 24.57 7.18 8.78
C GLU A 109 23.96 8.57 8.56
N ASP A 110 23.39 8.79 7.38
CA ASP A 110 22.77 10.05 6.96
C ASP A 110 21.47 10.35 7.74
N SER A 111 20.66 9.32 7.95
CA SER A 111 19.29 9.41 8.46
C SER A 111 19.12 8.84 9.87
N GLY A 112 20.06 7.99 10.31
CA GLY A 112 19.92 7.21 11.53
C GLY A 112 18.89 6.08 11.43
N ARG A 113 18.35 5.80 10.22
CA ARG A 113 17.43 4.68 9.98
C ARG A 113 18.12 3.36 10.34
N VAL A 114 17.38 2.47 11.02
CA VAL A 114 17.84 1.13 11.38
C VAL A 114 16.87 0.11 10.79
N GLU A 115 17.39 -0.90 10.09
CA GLU A 115 16.59 -1.98 9.50
C GLU A 115 17.23 -3.33 9.85
N THR A 116 16.43 -4.28 10.34
CA THR A 116 16.89 -5.65 10.60
C THR A 116 16.45 -6.56 9.46
N LEU A 117 17.42 -7.19 8.80
CA LEU A 117 17.27 -8.06 7.66
C LEU A 117 17.44 -9.53 8.04
N ARG A 118 16.68 -10.43 7.39
CA ARG A 118 16.86 -11.88 7.42
C ARG A 118 17.05 -12.46 6.02
N TYR A 119 18.10 -13.23 5.83
CA TYR A 119 18.39 -13.97 4.62
C TYR A 119 17.38 -15.12 4.42
N VAL A 120 16.78 -15.19 3.23
CA VAL A 120 15.79 -16.22 2.86
C VAL A 120 16.20 -17.07 1.64
N GLY A 121 17.38 -16.83 1.07
CA GLY A 121 17.91 -17.60 -0.07
C GLY A 121 17.65 -16.98 -1.43
N ASP A 122 17.87 -17.76 -2.49
CA ASP A 122 17.52 -17.42 -3.89
C ASP A 122 16.00 -17.49 -4.14
N LYS A 123 15.23 -17.83 -3.12
CA LYS A 123 13.81 -17.59 -3.16
C LYS A 123 13.65 -16.08 -3.23
N GLU A 124 13.28 -15.56 -4.42
CA GLU A 124 12.36 -14.44 -4.40
C GLU A 124 11.28 -14.82 -3.38
N PRO A 125 10.91 -13.93 -2.44
CA PRO A 125 9.69 -14.19 -1.67
C PRO A 125 8.65 -14.65 -2.69
N GLU A 126 7.91 -15.72 -2.40
CA GLU A 126 6.69 -15.95 -3.17
C GLU A 126 6.03 -14.57 -3.20
N LYS A 127 5.93 -13.96 -4.38
CA LYS A 127 5.16 -12.73 -4.52
C LYS A 127 3.80 -13.20 -4.09
N GLU A 128 3.45 -12.93 -2.84
CA GLU A 128 2.08 -12.90 -2.43
C GLU A 128 1.45 -12.02 -3.49
N GLU A 129 0.64 -12.63 -4.35
CA GLU A 129 -0.04 -11.88 -5.38
C GLU A 129 -0.78 -10.80 -4.61
N ASN A 130 -0.35 -9.54 -4.77
CA ASN A 130 -1.04 -8.44 -4.14
C ASN A 130 -2.36 -8.31 -4.88
N ILE A 131 -3.35 -9.07 -4.39
CA ILE A 131 -4.70 -9.15 -4.93
C ILE A 131 -5.31 -7.75 -5.01
N TYR A 132 -4.91 -6.85 -4.11
CA TYR A 132 -5.42 -5.48 -4.03
C TYR A 132 -4.99 -4.60 -5.21
N MET A 133 -3.97 -5.01 -5.97
CA MET A 133 -3.50 -4.34 -7.18
C MET A 133 -3.96 -5.04 -8.48
N VAL A 134 -4.92 -5.97 -8.41
CA VAL A 134 -5.52 -6.58 -9.60
C VAL A 134 -6.16 -5.52 -10.50
N LEU A 135 -5.92 -5.57 -11.81
CA LEU A 135 -6.60 -4.71 -12.76
C LEU A 135 -7.70 -5.53 -13.47
N VAL A 136 -8.96 -5.19 -13.18
CA VAL A 136 -10.13 -5.70 -13.90
C VAL A 136 -10.85 -4.51 -14.52
N ASN A 137 -11.01 -4.52 -15.82
CA ASN A 137 -11.66 -3.46 -16.60
C ASN A 137 -12.19 -4.05 -17.92
N LYS A 138 -12.53 -3.23 -18.92
CA LYS A 138 -13.07 -3.71 -20.21
C LYS A 138 -12.08 -4.54 -21.05
N GLN A 139 -10.78 -4.47 -20.75
CA GLN A 139 -9.69 -5.13 -21.47
C GLN A 139 -9.08 -6.28 -20.65
N ASN A 140 -9.14 -6.17 -19.33
CA ASN A 140 -8.51 -7.07 -18.38
C ASN A 140 -9.57 -7.87 -17.64
N LYS A 141 -9.67 -9.16 -17.98
CA LYS A 141 -10.60 -10.10 -17.35
C LYS A 141 -10.14 -10.42 -15.92
N LEU A 142 -11.09 -10.63 -15.02
CA LEU A 142 -10.88 -11.23 -13.71
C LEU A 142 -10.02 -12.51 -13.83
N PRO A 143 -8.98 -12.67 -12.98
CA PRO A 143 -8.18 -13.88 -12.93
C PRO A 143 -9.03 -15.14 -12.68
N ASP A 144 -8.60 -16.26 -13.24
CA ASP A 144 -9.26 -17.54 -13.00
C ASP A 144 -9.12 -17.94 -11.52
N ASN A 145 -10.16 -18.57 -10.96
CA ASN A 145 -10.22 -19.01 -9.56
C ASN A 145 -10.13 -17.86 -8.53
N TRP A 146 -10.46 -16.63 -8.91
CA TRP A 146 -10.43 -15.44 -8.04
C TRP A 146 -11.17 -15.64 -6.71
N GLU A 147 -12.29 -16.37 -6.71
CA GLU A 147 -13.08 -16.64 -5.51
C GLU A 147 -12.30 -17.35 -4.39
N ASN A 148 -11.21 -18.05 -4.72
CA ASN A 148 -10.33 -18.69 -3.75
C ASN A 148 -9.26 -17.74 -3.18
N MET A 149 -9.09 -16.55 -3.78
CA MET A 149 -8.06 -15.57 -3.46
C MET A 149 -8.56 -14.48 -2.49
N ILE A 150 -9.88 -14.39 -2.28
CA ILE A 150 -10.50 -13.36 -1.45
C ILE A 150 -11.25 -13.96 -0.26
N GLU A 151 -11.21 -13.26 0.88
CA GLU A 151 -12.08 -13.53 2.03
C GLU A 151 -13.23 -12.54 2.01
N LEU A 152 -14.47 -13.02 1.82
CA LEU A 152 -15.66 -12.17 1.83
C LEU A 152 -16.26 -12.06 3.24
N ALA A 153 -16.66 -10.85 3.61
CA ALA A 153 -17.46 -10.56 4.80
C ALA A 153 -18.80 -9.95 4.39
N THR A 154 -19.79 -10.01 5.29
CA THR A 154 -21.10 -9.37 5.09
C THR A 154 -21.13 -8.04 5.82
N GLY A 155 -21.29 -6.95 5.06
CA GLY A 155 -21.66 -5.63 5.57
C GLY A 155 -23.16 -5.42 5.45
N THR A 156 -23.75 -4.67 6.38
CA THR A 156 -25.16 -4.28 6.33
C THR A 156 -25.26 -2.75 6.34
N ASN A 157 -25.95 -2.17 5.36
CA ASN A 157 -26.19 -0.72 5.32
C ASN A 157 -27.30 -0.33 6.32
N SER A 158 -27.47 0.97 6.58
CA SER A 158 -28.48 1.49 7.51
C SER A 158 -29.94 1.19 7.11
N VAL A 159 -30.23 0.87 5.85
CA VAL A 159 -31.57 0.45 5.41
C VAL A 159 -31.82 -1.07 5.54
N GLY A 160 -30.83 -1.82 6.02
CA GLY A 160 -30.96 -3.23 6.38
C GLY A 160 -30.65 -4.22 5.25
N GLU A 161 -30.01 -3.75 4.16
CA GLU A 161 -29.57 -4.57 3.05
C GLU A 161 -28.18 -5.12 3.30
N ASN A 162 -27.93 -6.34 2.81
CA ASN A 162 -26.68 -7.06 3.05
C ASN A 162 -25.83 -7.11 1.78
N TYR A 163 -24.55 -6.84 1.95
CA TYR A 163 -23.56 -6.74 0.90
C TYR A 163 -22.38 -7.65 1.22
N LEU A 164 -21.94 -8.42 0.25
CA LEU A 164 -20.67 -9.14 0.34
C LEU A 164 -19.55 -8.21 -0.12
N VAL A 165 -18.46 -8.15 0.62
CA VAL A 165 -17.30 -7.29 0.33
C VAL A 165 -16.06 -8.06 0.74
N GLU A 166 -14.92 -7.84 0.08
CA GLU A 166 -13.65 -8.33 0.60
C GLU A 166 -13.45 -7.76 2.01
N LYS A 167 -12.98 -8.61 2.93
CA LYS A 167 -13.02 -8.34 4.35
C LYS A 167 -12.20 -7.10 4.75
N LYS A 168 -10.97 -6.94 4.24
CA LYS A 168 -10.17 -5.74 4.54
C LYS A 168 -10.83 -4.49 3.95
N ALA A 169 -11.35 -4.58 2.72
CA ALA A 169 -12.08 -3.49 2.08
C ALA A 169 -13.32 -3.08 2.91
N LEU A 170 -14.07 -4.04 3.46
CA LEU A 170 -15.20 -3.74 4.34
C LEU A 170 -14.75 -3.01 5.62
N GLU A 171 -13.73 -3.54 6.30
CA GLU A 171 -13.18 -2.93 7.52
C GLU A 171 -12.65 -1.51 7.27
N ALA A 172 -12.03 -1.29 6.11
CA ALA A 172 -11.56 0.02 5.69
C ALA A 172 -12.73 0.97 5.36
N PHE A 173 -13.76 0.48 4.67
CA PHE A 173 -14.95 1.27 4.35
C PHE A 173 -15.70 1.71 5.60
N GLU A 174 -15.82 0.84 6.61
CA GLU A 174 -16.45 1.19 7.88
C GLU A 174 -15.69 2.29 8.63
N LYS A 175 -14.35 2.28 8.56
CA LYS A 175 -13.51 3.33 9.13
C LYS A 175 -13.64 4.66 8.36
N LEU A 176 -13.66 4.59 7.03
CA LEU A 176 -13.92 5.74 6.16
C LEU A 176 -15.29 6.38 6.49
N ARG A 177 -16.35 5.56 6.55
CA ARG A 177 -17.70 6.02 6.91
C ARG A 177 -17.71 6.66 8.29
N ALA A 178 -17.07 6.05 9.28
CA ALA A 178 -16.99 6.64 10.64
C ALA A 178 -16.30 8.00 10.63
N ALA A 179 -15.20 8.17 9.90
CA ALA A 179 -14.50 9.44 9.78
C ALA A 179 -15.31 10.52 9.04
N LEU A 180 -16.01 10.14 7.97
CA LEU A 180 -16.90 11.05 7.23
C LEU A 180 -18.11 11.46 8.06
N LEU A 181 -18.64 10.56 8.89
CA LEU A 181 -19.77 10.85 9.77
C LEU A 181 -19.42 11.91 10.82
N GLU A 182 -18.16 11.93 11.31
CA GLU A 182 -17.67 13.01 12.18
C GLU A 182 -17.68 14.39 11.48
N GLU A 183 -17.59 14.41 10.16
CA GLU A 183 -17.72 15.61 9.32
C GLU A 183 -19.17 15.90 8.86
N GLY A 184 -20.13 15.08 9.31
CA GLY A 184 -21.55 15.19 8.94
C GLY A 184 -21.87 14.67 7.54
N ILE A 185 -21.03 13.80 6.99
CA ILE A 185 -21.25 13.13 5.70
C ILE A 185 -21.52 11.65 5.98
N ASP A 186 -22.66 11.15 5.53
CA ASP A 186 -23.08 9.78 5.77
C ASP A 186 -23.13 9.02 4.44
N ILE A 187 -22.19 8.11 4.23
CA ILE A 187 -22.14 7.23 3.05
C ILE A 187 -22.40 5.79 3.48
N GLU A 188 -23.07 5.02 2.63
CA GLU A 188 -23.46 3.65 2.93
C GLU A 188 -23.24 2.72 1.74
N LEU A 189 -23.21 1.41 1.99
CA LEU A 189 -23.06 0.41 0.93
C LEU A 189 -24.32 0.38 0.03
N ASP A 190 -24.11 0.36 -1.29
CA ASP A 190 -25.17 0.24 -2.31
C ASP A 190 -24.90 -0.87 -3.34
N SER A 191 -23.68 -0.98 -3.86
CA SER A 191 -23.29 -2.10 -4.72
C SER A 191 -21.87 -2.56 -4.46
N THR A 192 -21.66 -3.87 -4.32
CA THR A 192 -20.36 -4.41 -3.89
C THR A 192 -20.02 -5.70 -4.66
N TYR A 193 -19.58 -6.78 -3.99
CA TYR A 193 -19.27 -8.04 -4.64
C TYR A 193 -20.46 -8.62 -5.40
N ARG A 194 -20.19 -9.01 -6.65
CA ARG A 194 -21.12 -9.70 -7.52
C ARG A 194 -20.41 -10.89 -8.16
N THR A 195 -21.02 -12.07 -8.13
CA THR A 195 -20.43 -13.23 -8.83
C THR A 195 -20.53 -13.06 -10.36
N VAL A 196 -19.64 -13.75 -11.09
CA VAL A 196 -19.66 -13.75 -12.56
C VAL A 196 -20.98 -14.32 -13.09
N GLU A 197 -21.53 -15.35 -12.44
CA GLU A 197 -22.81 -15.96 -12.81
C GLU A 197 -23.99 -15.00 -12.60
N TYR A 198 -23.95 -14.18 -11.54
CA TYR A 198 -25.00 -13.18 -11.34
C TYR A 198 -24.92 -12.08 -12.42
N GLN A 199 -23.73 -11.61 -12.75
CA GLN A 199 -23.54 -10.65 -13.85
C GLN A 199 -23.97 -11.21 -15.21
N GLN A 200 -23.76 -12.51 -15.47
CA GLN A 200 -24.25 -13.16 -16.68
C GLN A 200 -25.78 -13.11 -16.78
N LYS A 201 -26.49 -13.29 -15.67
CA LYS A 201 -27.97 -13.18 -15.68
C LYS A 201 -28.43 -11.78 -16.02
N ILE A 202 -27.81 -10.75 -15.42
CA ILE A 202 -28.10 -9.34 -15.73
C ILE A 202 -27.83 -9.07 -17.21
N TRP A 203 -26.70 -9.57 -17.73
CA TRP A 203 -26.35 -9.43 -19.14
C TRP A 203 -27.41 -10.05 -20.07
N ASP A 204 -27.80 -11.30 -19.82
CA ASP A 204 -28.77 -12.03 -20.64
C ASP A 204 -30.14 -11.34 -20.63
N GLU A 205 -30.56 -10.80 -19.48
CA GLU A 205 -31.80 -10.03 -19.34
C GLU A 205 -31.77 -8.73 -20.15
N PHE A 206 -30.71 -7.94 -20.04
CA PHE A 206 -30.54 -6.69 -20.80
C PHE A 206 -30.43 -6.95 -22.30
N GLU A 207 -29.70 -7.97 -22.72
CA GLU A 207 -29.59 -8.36 -24.12
C GLU A 207 -30.96 -8.78 -24.68
N ALA A 208 -31.74 -9.57 -23.92
CA ALA A 208 -33.07 -9.99 -24.33
C ALA A 208 -34.06 -8.81 -24.43
N GLU A 209 -33.98 -7.83 -23.52
CA GLU A 209 -34.92 -6.71 -23.48
C GLU A 209 -34.56 -5.58 -24.45
N LYS A 210 -33.28 -5.23 -24.54
CA LYS A 210 -32.79 -4.02 -25.23
C LYS A 210 -31.83 -4.28 -26.39
N GLY A 211 -31.35 -5.53 -26.52
CA GLY A 211 -30.39 -5.94 -27.55
C GLY A 211 -28.93 -5.84 -27.09
N LEU A 212 -28.06 -6.57 -27.79
CA LEU A 212 -26.66 -6.76 -27.44
C LEU A 212 -25.84 -5.47 -27.36
N ASP A 213 -26.06 -4.52 -28.28
CA ASP A 213 -25.32 -3.26 -28.29
C ASP A 213 -25.68 -2.39 -27.07
N TYR A 214 -26.94 -2.41 -26.65
CA TYR A 214 -27.39 -1.74 -25.44
C TYR A 214 -26.80 -2.42 -24.20
N ALA A 215 -26.86 -3.75 -24.10
CA ALA A 215 -26.27 -4.49 -23.00
C ALA A 215 -24.77 -4.18 -22.83
N ARG A 216 -24.00 -4.18 -23.94
CA ARG A 216 -22.57 -3.83 -23.95
C ARG A 216 -22.25 -2.42 -23.47
N GLN A 217 -23.18 -1.49 -23.63
CA GLN A 217 -22.97 -0.09 -23.24
C GLN A 217 -23.17 0.12 -21.74
N TYR A 218 -24.15 -0.56 -21.15
CA TYR A 218 -24.61 -0.29 -19.78
C TYR A 218 -24.27 -1.39 -18.77
N VAL A 219 -23.91 -2.57 -19.24
CA VAL A 219 -23.61 -3.73 -18.39
C VAL A 219 -22.18 -4.16 -18.67
N ALA A 220 -21.37 -4.34 -17.63
CA ALA A 220 -20.03 -4.91 -17.80
C ALA A 220 -20.14 -6.36 -18.30
N VAL A 221 -19.27 -6.74 -19.24
CA VAL A 221 -19.19 -8.13 -19.73
C VAL A 221 -18.88 -9.03 -18.53
N PRO A 222 -19.57 -10.18 -18.36
CA PRO A 222 -19.28 -11.10 -17.25
C PRO A 222 -17.79 -11.47 -17.18
N GLY A 223 -17.19 -11.29 -16.01
CA GLY A 223 -15.75 -11.45 -15.80
C GLY A 223 -14.89 -10.20 -16.08
N PHE A 224 -15.48 -9.10 -16.55
CA PHE A 224 -14.80 -7.81 -16.78
C PHE A 224 -15.35 -6.68 -15.88
N SER A 225 -16.26 -7.01 -14.96
CA SER A 225 -16.68 -6.08 -13.90
C SER A 225 -15.71 -6.11 -12.73
N GLU A 226 -15.29 -4.95 -12.27
CA GLU A 226 -14.44 -4.84 -11.08
C GLU A 226 -15.16 -5.28 -9.80
N HIS A 227 -16.50 -5.25 -9.75
CA HIS A 227 -17.29 -5.81 -8.65
C HIS A 227 -17.07 -7.30 -8.42
N HIS A 228 -16.59 -8.04 -9.43
CA HIS A 228 -16.19 -9.43 -9.24
C HIS A 228 -14.99 -9.59 -8.31
N THR A 229 -14.19 -8.53 -8.13
CA THR A 229 -13.02 -8.58 -7.26
C THR A 229 -13.40 -8.60 -5.78
N GLY A 230 -14.57 -8.07 -5.43
CA GLY A 230 -14.95 -7.77 -4.03
C GLY A 230 -14.25 -6.53 -3.46
N LEU A 231 -13.37 -5.89 -4.24
CA LEU A 231 -12.59 -4.70 -3.86
C LEU A 231 -13.23 -3.38 -4.33
N ALA A 232 -14.25 -3.46 -5.17
CA ALA A 232 -15.05 -2.32 -5.60
C ALA A 232 -16.27 -2.14 -4.69
N ILE A 233 -16.50 -0.90 -4.27
CA ILE A 233 -17.65 -0.48 -3.46
C ILE A 233 -18.27 0.74 -4.12
N ASP A 234 -19.52 0.61 -4.53
CA ASP A 234 -20.41 1.73 -4.80
C ASP A 234 -21.06 2.15 -3.50
N ALA A 235 -20.91 3.44 -3.19
CA ALA A 235 -21.50 4.06 -2.02
C ALA A 235 -22.72 4.90 -2.38
N MET A 236 -23.83 4.71 -1.66
CA MET A 236 -24.94 5.67 -1.63
C MET A 236 -24.69 6.76 -0.58
N LEU A 237 -25.40 7.88 -0.72
CA LEU A 237 -25.35 8.99 0.23
C LEU A 237 -26.64 9.02 1.05
N ILE A 238 -26.52 9.19 2.37
CA ILE A 238 -27.65 9.52 3.25
C ILE A 238 -27.60 11.00 3.57
N LYS A 239 -28.64 11.74 3.16
CA LYS A 239 -28.72 13.19 3.37
C LYS A 239 -30.10 13.57 3.86
N ASP A 240 -30.14 14.29 4.98
CA ASP A 240 -31.41 14.70 5.63
C ASP A 240 -32.36 13.53 5.93
N GLY A 241 -31.83 12.32 6.10
CA GLY A 241 -32.59 11.09 6.35
C GLY A 241 -33.15 10.40 5.10
N GLU A 242 -32.78 10.88 3.91
CA GLU A 242 -33.15 10.29 2.62
C GLU A 242 -31.94 9.61 1.98
N VAL A 243 -32.21 8.51 1.27
CA VAL A 243 -31.22 7.80 0.44
C VAL A 243 -31.10 8.53 -0.90
N ILE A 244 -29.86 8.79 -1.31
CA ILE A 244 -29.51 9.27 -2.64
C ILE A 244 -28.61 8.20 -3.26
N ASP A 245 -29.16 7.47 -4.21
CA ASP A 245 -28.56 6.34 -4.94
C ASP A 245 -28.73 6.45 -6.47
N ASP A 246 -29.45 7.47 -6.96
CA ASP A 246 -29.53 7.78 -8.39
C ASP A 246 -28.24 8.47 -8.87
N ASN A 247 -27.71 7.99 -10.01
CA ASN A 247 -26.45 8.47 -10.56
C ASN A 247 -26.43 9.98 -10.84
N ASP A 248 -27.52 10.56 -11.37
CA ASP A 248 -27.55 11.99 -11.72
C ASP A 248 -27.59 12.85 -10.44
N ASP A 249 -28.33 12.41 -9.42
CA ASP A 249 -28.38 13.08 -8.12
C ASP A 249 -27.04 12.99 -7.38
N MET A 250 -26.37 11.84 -7.46
CA MET A 250 -25.03 11.65 -6.89
C MET A 250 -23.97 12.52 -7.57
N ILE A 251 -24.03 12.67 -8.90
CA ILE A 251 -23.18 13.62 -9.65
C ILE A 251 -23.46 15.07 -9.21
N ALA A 252 -24.72 15.41 -8.90
CA ALA A 252 -25.09 16.74 -8.43
C ALA A 252 -24.49 17.08 -7.06
N GLU A 253 -24.22 16.08 -6.21
CA GLU A 253 -23.61 16.21 -4.87
C GLU A 253 -22.07 16.36 -4.89
N LYS A 254 -21.52 16.98 -5.94
CA LYS A 254 -20.07 17.16 -6.15
C LYS A 254 -19.30 17.75 -4.96
N GLU A 255 -19.91 18.63 -4.17
CA GLU A 255 -19.24 19.25 -3.02
C GLU A 255 -19.09 18.28 -1.85
N ILE A 256 -20.04 17.36 -1.68
CA ILE A 256 -19.98 16.28 -0.71
C ILE A 256 -18.95 15.26 -1.18
N PHE A 257 -19.03 14.84 -2.45
CA PHE A 257 -18.09 13.87 -3.00
C PHE A 257 -16.66 14.37 -3.02
N ALA A 258 -16.40 15.66 -3.25
CA ALA A 258 -15.05 16.22 -3.10
C ALA A 258 -14.46 16.01 -1.69
N LYS A 259 -15.29 16.06 -0.64
CA LYS A 259 -14.87 15.77 0.73
C LYS A 259 -14.68 14.28 0.97
N VAL A 260 -15.56 13.44 0.41
CA VAL A 260 -15.41 11.98 0.44
C VAL A 260 -14.08 11.56 -0.21
N HIS A 261 -13.81 12.06 -1.42
CA HIS A 261 -12.60 11.79 -2.20
C HIS A 261 -11.33 12.22 -1.47
N ALA A 262 -11.38 13.31 -0.69
CA ALA A 262 -10.26 13.77 0.13
C ALA A 262 -9.89 12.81 1.27
N ARG A 263 -10.80 11.92 1.69
CA ARG A 263 -10.55 10.93 2.75
C ARG A 263 -10.20 9.54 2.22
N LEU A 264 -10.56 9.20 0.97
CA LEU A 264 -10.41 7.85 0.42
C LEU A 264 -9.00 7.25 0.64
N ALA A 265 -7.97 8.00 0.27
CA ALA A 265 -6.59 7.52 0.33
C ALA A 265 -6.14 7.15 1.76
N GLU A 266 -6.63 7.84 2.80
CA GLU A 266 -6.29 7.54 4.20
C GLU A 266 -6.73 6.12 4.61
N PHE A 267 -7.70 5.55 3.90
CA PHE A 267 -8.27 4.23 4.14
C PHE A 267 -7.96 3.25 3.01
N GLY A 268 -6.96 3.53 2.17
CA GLY A 268 -6.53 2.61 1.11
C GLY A 268 -7.50 2.53 -0.09
N PHE A 269 -8.36 3.53 -0.28
CA PHE A 269 -9.25 3.63 -1.42
C PHE A 269 -8.77 4.66 -2.45
N ILE A 270 -9.07 4.42 -3.71
CA ILE A 270 -9.00 5.41 -4.79
C ILE A 270 -10.40 5.68 -5.36
N LEU A 271 -10.60 6.89 -5.89
CA LEU A 271 -11.70 7.16 -6.81
C LEU A 271 -11.38 6.46 -8.13
N ARG A 272 -12.13 5.41 -8.46
CA ARG A 272 -11.76 4.50 -9.55
C ARG A 272 -11.92 5.11 -10.93
N TYR A 273 -12.98 5.91 -11.11
CA TYR A 273 -13.37 6.53 -12.37
C TYR A 273 -13.46 8.05 -12.22
N PRO A 274 -12.33 8.76 -12.22
CA PRO A 274 -12.29 10.21 -12.10
C PRO A 274 -12.72 10.94 -13.39
N GLU A 275 -13.11 12.21 -13.26
CA GLU A 275 -13.55 13.06 -14.37
C GLU A 275 -12.44 13.22 -15.44
N GLY A 276 -12.82 13.08 -16.73
CA GLY A 276 -11.90 13.26 -17.86
C GLY A 276 -10.92 12.11 -18.11
N LYS A 277 -11.14 10.93 -17.51
CA LYS A 277 -10.31 9.73 -17.68
C LYS A 277 -11.05 8.58 -18.38
N ASP A 278 -12.19 8.85 -19.00
CA ASP A 278 -13.03 7.89 -19.71
C ASP A 278 -12.32 7.20 -20.89
N ASP A 279 -11.44 7.91 -21.59
CA ASP A 279 -10.59 7.34 -22.64
C ASP A 279 -9.59 6.29 -22.11
N ILE A 280 -9.29 6.30 -20.80
CA ILE A 280 -8.33 5.40 -20.15
C ILE A 280 -9.05 4.26 -19.44
N THR A 281 -10.00 4.58 -18.56
CA THR A 281 -10.73 3.59 -17.75
C THR A 281 -11.79 2.86 -18.58
N GLY A 282 -12.30 3.51 -19.63
CA GLY A 282 -13.48 3.06 -20.37
C GLY A 282 -14.81 3.36 -19.68
N TYR A 283 -14.82 4.08 -18.56
CA TYR A 283 -16.01 4.44 -17.78
C TYR A 283 -16.08 5.96 -17.59
N SER A 284 -17.31 6.49 -17.62
CA SER A 284 -17.57 7.88 -17.28
C SER A 284 -17.19 8.19 -15.83
N TYR A 285 -17.23 9.47 -15.44
CA TYR A 285 -17.07 9.85 -14.04
C TYR A 285 -18.12 9.17 -13.14
N GLU A 286 -17.67 8.46 -12.11
CA GLU A 286 -18.53 7.80 -11.12
C GLU A 286 -18.06 8.17 -9.71
N PRO A 287 -18.60 9.26 -9.11
CA PRO A 287 -18.16 9.75 -7.81
C PRO A 287 -18.35 8.77 -6.66
N TRP A 288 -19.23 7.79 -6.81
CA TRP A 288 -19.60 6.78 -5.81
C TRP A 288 -18.73 5.52 -5.86
N HIS A 289 -18.03 5.25 -6.97
CA HIS A 289 -17.31 3.99 -7.17
C HIS A 289 -15.89 4.08 -6.60
N PHE A 290 -15.68 3.42 -5.46
CA PHE A 290 -14.41 3.35 -4.76
C PHE A 290 -13.73 2.00 -4.98
N ARG A 291 -12.43 2.04 -5.23
CA ARG A 291 -11.61 0.83 -5.37
C ARG A 291 -10.63 0.73 -4.22
N TYR A 292 -10.74 -0.34 -3.44
CA TYR A 292 -9.79 -0.67 -2.38
C TYR A 292 -8.50 -1.25 -2.96
N ILE A 293 -7.36 -0.73 -2.53
CA ILE A 293 -6.02 -1.14 -2.94
C ILE A 293 -5.06 -1.41 -1.77
N ASP A 294 -5.61 -1.52 -0.55
CA ASP A 294 -4.92 -1.84 0.72
C ASP A 294 -3.91 -0.78 1.22
N SER A 295 -3.05 -0.24 0.36
CA SER A 295 -2.02 0.74 0.74
C SER A 295 -2.53 2.19 0.69
N PRO A 296 -2.61 2.90 1.83
CA PRO A 296 -2.90 4.33 1.87
C PRO A 296 -1.86 5.17 1.13
N GLU A 297 -0.59 4.76 1.14
CA GLU A 297 0.51 5.46 0.49
C GLU A 297 0.36 5.44 -1.03
N ILE A 298 0.09 4.27 -1.61
CA ILE A 298 -0.16 4.13 -3.05
C ILE A 298 -1.45 4.83 -3.44
N ALA A 299 -2.52 4.70 -2.64
CA ALA A 299 -3.78 5.38 -2.89
C ALA A 299 -3.58 6.90 -2.93
N LYS A 300 -2.78 7.42 -2.00
CA LYS A 300 -2.41 8.84 -1.97
C LYS A 300 -1.63 9.25 -3.21
N GLU A 301 -0.65 8.46 -3.65
CA GLU A 301 0.13 8.75 -4.86
C GLU A 301 -0.78 8.85 -6.11
N ILE A 302 -1.68 7.88 -6.28
CA ILE A 302 -2.64 7.84 -7.40
C ILE A 302 -3.54 9.07 -7.37
N MET A 303 -4.14 9.36 -6.21
CA MET A 303 -5.11 10.45 -6.03
C MET A 303 -4.45 11.84 -6.15
N ASP A 304 -3.29 12.06 -5.54
CA ASP A 304 -2.56 13.33 -5.61
C ASP A 304 -2.04 13.62 -7.03
N SER A 305 -1.67 12.57 -7.77
CA SER A 305 -1.19 12.69 -9.15
C SER A 305 -2.33 12.80 -10.17
N GLY A 306 -3.58 12.58 -9.76
CA GLY A 306 -4.75 12.59 -10.66
C GLY A 306 -4.67 11.53 -11.76
N ILE A 307 -4.03 10.40 -11.47
CA ILE A 307 -3.89 9.26 -12.40
C ILE A 307 -4.86 8.14 -12.05
N THR A 308 -5.09 7.21 -12.97
CA THR A 308 -5.92 6.02 -12.74
C THR A 308 -5.08 4.81 -12.34
N LEU A 309 -5.75 3.72 -11.92
CA LEU A 309 -5.08 2.46 -11.63
C LEU A 309 -4.37 1.89 -12.88
N GLU A 310 -4.97 2.05 -14.07
CA GLU A 310 -4.34 1.71 -15.35
C GLU A 310 -3.01 2.42 -15.55
N GLU A 311 -3.00 3.75 -15.39
CA GLU A 311 -1.81 4.59 -15.55
C GLU A 311 -0.72 4.23 -14.52
N TYR A 312 -1.12 4.01 -13.26
CA TYR A 312 -0.20 3.60 -12.20
C TYR A 312 0.45 2.24 -12.50
N LEU A 313 -0.32 1.28 -13.00
CA LEU A 313 0.17 -0.05 -13.36
C LEU A 313 0.88 -0.11 -14.72
N GLY A 314 0.84 0.98 -15.51
CA GLY A 314 1.37 1.00 -16.87
C GLY A 314 0.65 0.04 -17.82
N LYS A 315 -0.65 -0.20 -17.60
CA LYS A 315 -1.49 -1.14 -18.35
C LYS A 315 -2.64 -0.41 -19.05
N GLN A 316 -3.19 -1.00 -20.10
CA GLN A 316 -4.45 -0.59 -20.72
C GLN A 316 -5.45 -1.75 -20.60
#